data_AF-A0A939DG95-F1
#
_entry.id   AF-A0A939DG95-F1
#
_cell.length_a   1.000
_cell.length_b   1.000
_cell.length_c   1.000
_cell.angle_alpha   90.00
_cell.angle_beta   90.00
_cell.angle_gamma   90.00
#
_symmetry.space_group_name_H-M   'P 1'
#
loop_
_entity.id
_entity.type
_entity.pdbx_description
1 polymer ?
#
loop_
_entity_poly.entity_id
_entity_poly.type
_entity_poly.pdbx_seq_one_letter_code
_entity_poly.pdbx_strand_id
1 'polypeptide(L)'
;MPPSSSATGKRPEPPDTVAGDEDKLSTTALARSLELPVQQLFVTLRDYGWIERRADNWLLTPKGEYEGGSYRDSRRFGRYIVWPSALAKHPLLSAIESNQRITAASLRRFYPALHPRQINRSLAEIGLQQHSILGWELTELGRQWGGQQAESENSGAFYVTWPHEIVDHPVVQRELMRLAAGPPEPPQEAPPAGEGDLFAIRDEERPGARDGCEGIDGHRLETPLEQRVCDWLYLAQLAHAYRRALPCEEPLRADFYLPQGGVYIDCWSENLAAGELSARLRRREVYRELGLRAIEINAGDGDQLDEVLGRGLLAFGIRC
;
A
#
# COMPACT_ATOMS: atom_id res chain seq x y z
N MET A 1 83.68 -6.13 -35.25
CA MET A 1 82.45 -6.79 -34.77
C MET A 1 81.33 -5.75 -34.74
N PRO A 2 80.21 -5.96 -35.46
CA PRO A 2 78.92 -5.27 -35.27
C PRO A 2 78.17 -5.87 -34.04
N PRO A 3 76.90 -5.52 -33.67
CA PRO A 3 75.90 -4.60 -34.26
C PRO A 3 75.39 -3.51 -33.26
N SER A 4 74.92 -2.33 -33.71
CA SER A 4 73.56 -1.94 -34.15
C SER A 4 72.43 -2.04 -33.08
N SER A 5 71.87 -0.89 -32.67
CA SER A 5 70.42 -0.79 -32.47
C SER A 5 69.91 0.63 -32.65
N SER A 6 68.90 0.69 -33.49
CA SER A 6 68.25 1.81 -34.15
C SER A 6 67.11 2.40 -33.31
N ALA A 7 66.88 3.69 -33.54
CA ALA A 7 65.71 4.42 -33.09
C ALA A 7 64.42 3.85 -33.71
N THR A 8 63.39 3.68 -32.88
CA THR A 8 61.99 3.60 -33.34
C THR A 8 61.12 4.33 -32.32
N GLY A 9 60.58 5.49 -32.74
CA GLY A 9 59.61 6.25 -31.95
C GLY A 9 58.32 5.45 -31.78
N LYS A 10 57.91 5.26 -30.52
CA LYS A 10 56.63 4.64 -30.18
C LYS A 10 55.55 5.74 -30.16
N ARG A 11 54.64 5.67 -31.13
CA ARG A 11 53.38 6.43 -31.20
C ARG A 11 52.53 6.05 -29.96
N PRO A 12 51.86 7.00 -29.27
CA PRO A 12 50.97 6.63 -28.18
C PRO A 12 49.78 5.84 -28.75
N GLU A 13 49.58 4.65 -28.20
CA GLU A 13 48.41 3.78 -28.42
C GLU A 13 47.15 4.47 -27.87
N PRO A 14 45.99 4.32 -28.53
CA PRO A 14 44.74 4.86 -28.03
C PRO A 14 44.34 4.12 -26.73
N PRO A 15 43.73 4.81 -25.75
CA PRO A 15 43.31 4.17 -24.52
C PRO A 15 42.26 3.10 -24.81
N ASP A 16 42.51 1.93 -24.23
CA ASP A 16 41.73 0.70 -24.32
C ASP A 16 40.22 0.93 -24.15
N THR A 17 39.49 0.63 -25.22
CA THR A 17 38.08 0.23 -25.18
C THR A 17 37.95 -1.12 -24.49
N VAL A 18 37.62 -1.19 -23.20
CA VAL A 18 36.73 -2.23 -22.65
C VAL A 18 36.11 -1.77 -21.33
N ALA A 19 34.88 -1.26 -21.37
CA ALA A 19 34.00 -1.18 -20.20
C ALA A 19 32.59 -1.64 -20.61
N GLY A 20 32.27 -2.89 -20.24
CA GLY A 20 30.92 -3.41 -20.01
C GLY A 20 29.90 -3.33 -21.16
N ASP A 21 29.93 -4.30 -22.07
CA ASP A 21 28.85 -4.48 -23.06
C ASP A 21 27.63 -5.27 -22.52
N GLU A 22 27.70 -5.74 -21.26
CA GLU A 22 26.65 -6.61 -20.66
C GLU A 22 25.51 -5.85 -19.96
N ASP A 23 25.64 -4.54 -19.71
CA ASP A 23 24.68 -3.74 -18.93
C ASP A 23 23.91 -2.68 -19.75
N LYS A 24 23.77 -2.89 -21.06
CA LYS A 24 23.07 -1.96 -21.96
C LYS A 24 21.63 -2.38 -22.21
N LEU A 25 20.68 -1.53 -21.82
CA LEU A 25 19.24 -1.72 -21.99
C LEU A 25 18.74 -0.96 -23.22
N SER A 26 17.79 -1.52 -23.98
CA SER A 26 17.09 -0.75 -25.01
C SER A 26 16.23 0.34 -24.36
N THR A 27 15.90 1.41 -25.09
CA THR A 27 15.01 2.46 -24.54
C THR A 27 13.69 1.91 -24.01
N THR A 28 13.13 0.88 -24.66
CA THR A 28 11.92 0.19 -24.17
C THR A 28 12.17 -0.66 -22.93
N ALA A 29 13.34 -1.29 -22.81
CA ALA A 29 13.73 -2.06 -21.63
C ALA A 29 14.05 -1.13 -20.45
N LEU A 30 14.67 0.02 -20.71
CA LEU A 30 14.92 1.07 -19.74
C LEU A 30 13.61 1.68 -19.23
N ALA A 31 12.63 1.94 -20.11
CA ALA A 31 11.30 2.37 -19.70
C ALA A 31 10.63 1.34 -18.79
N ARG A 32 10.77 0.04 -19.09
CA ARG A 32 10.24 -1.04 -18.25
C ARG A 32 10.95 -1.15 -16.91
N SER A 33 12.28 -0.97 -16.86
CA SER A 33 13.03 -0.99 -15.60
C SER A 33 12.71 0.20 -14.71
N LEU A 34 12.35 1.34 -15.31
CA LEU A 34 11.90 2.56 -14.63
C LEU A 34 10.38 2.62 -14.42
N GLU A 35 9.63 1.61 -14.86
CA GLU A 35 8.15 1.59 -14.86
C GLU A 35 7.49 2.84 -15.46
N LEU A 36 8.17 3.47 -16.41
CA LEU A 36 7.64 4.58 -17.17
C LEU A 36 6.87 4.07 -18.39
N PRO A 37 5.74 4.71 -18.74
CA PRO A 37 5.15 4.53 -20.07
C PRO A 37 6.22 4.75 -21.13
N VAL A 38 6.41 3.77 -22.02
CA VAL A 38 7.47 3.81 -23.05
C VAL A 38 7.45 5.14 -23.81
N GLN A 39 6.26 5.61 -24.17
CA GLN A 39 6.07 6.89 -24.86
C GLN A 39 6.57 8.10 -24.03
N GLN A 40 6.37 8.11 -22.71
CA GLN A 40 6.81 9.18 -21.83
C GLN A 40 8.34 9.26 -21.76
N LEU A 41 9.02 8.11 -21.71
CA LEU A 41 10.49 8.09 -21.76
C LEU A 41 11.01 8.63 -23.11
N PHE A 42 10.40 8.23 -24.23
CA PHE A 42 10.78 8.75 -25.55
C PHE A 42 10.55 10.26 -25.68
N VAL A 43 9.42 10.77 -25.19
CA VAL A 43 9.14 12.22 -25.15
C VAL A 43 10.20 12.94 -24.33
N THR A 44 10.53 12.41 -23.16
CA THR A 44 11.47 13.08 -22.26
C THR A 44 12.90 13.10 -22.83
N LEU A 45 13.38 11.96 -23.33
CA LEU A 45 14.68 11.88 -24.01
C LEU A 45 14.76 12.83 -25.21
N ARG A 46 13.64 13.05 -25.91
CA ARG A 46 13.55 14.03 -27.00
C ARG A 46 13.59 15.46 -26.49
N ASP A 47 12.85 15.77 -25.44
CA ASP A 47 12.73 17.14 -24.91
C ASP A 47 14.06 17.62 -24.30
N TYR A 48 14.85 16.71 -23.72
CA TYR A 48 16.24 16.96 -23.32
C TYR A 48 17.24 16.97 -24.48
N GLY A 49 16.77 16.66 -25.69
CA GLY A 49 17.57 16.65 -26.92
C GLY A 49 18.60 15.54 -26.97
N TRP A 50 18.37 14.41 -26.29
CA TRP A 50 19.22 13.22 -26.35
C TRP A 50 18.90 12.37 -27.57
N ILE A 51 17.63 12.32 -27.96
CA ILE A 51 17.17 11.70 -29.20
C ILE A 51 16.37 12.69 -30.04
N GLU A 52 16.40 12.52 -31.35
CA GLU A 52 15.63 13.31 -32.32
C GLU A 52 14.81 12.36 -33.19
N ARG A 53 13.57 12.74 -33.52
CA ARG A 53 12.78 11.99 -34.50
C ARG A 53 13.00 12.60 -35.88
N ARG A 54 13.58 11.83 -36.81
CA ARG A 54 13.64 12.20 -38.23
C ARG A 54 12.87 11.19 -39.06
N ALA A 55 11.87 11.67 -39.78
CA ALA A 55 10.87 10.85 -40.46
C ALA A 55 10.25 9.82 -39.49
N ASP A 56 10.49 8.53 -39.75
CA ASP A 56 9.93 7.43 -38.96
C ASP A 56 10.91 6.78 -37.98
N ASN A 57 12.13 7.29 -37.85
CA ASN A 57 13.16 6.70 -36.99
C ASN A 57 13.63 7.65 -35.88
N TRP A 58 13.96 7.07 -34.73
CA TRP A 58 14.63 7.75 -33.62
C TRP A 58 16.14 7.73 -33.84
N LEU A 59 16.74 8.91 -33.86
CA LEU A 59 18.17 9.12 -33.99
C LEU A 59 18.74 9.59 -32.66
N LEU A 60 19.87 9.02 -32.29
CA LEU A 60 20.70 9.48 -31.19
C LEU A 60 21.43 10.77 -31.61
N THR A 61 21.39 11.77 -30.74
CA THR A 61 22.09 13.05 -30.93
C THR A 61 23.49 13.01 -30.28
N PRO A 62 24.38 13.98 -30.56
CA PRO A 62 25.66 14.09 -29.86
C PRO A 62 25.53 14.22 -28.33
N LYS A 63 24.44 14.83 -27.84
CA LYS A 63 24.15 14.89 -26.39
C LYS A 63 23.76 13.52 -25.84
N GLY A 64 22.97 12.75 -26.59
CA GLY A 64 22.62 11.38 -26.20
C GLY A 64 23.83 10.42 -26.20
N GLU A 65 24.76 10.60 -27.13
CA GLU A 65 26.03 9.85 -27.16
C GLU A 65 26.91 10.19 -25.95
N TYR A 66 26.96 11.47 -25.54
CA TYR A 66 27.68 11.92 -24.35
C TYR A 66 27.16 11.24 -23.07
N GLU A 67 25.86 11.04 -22.97
CA GLU A 67 25.19 10.37 -21.84
C GLU A 67 25.25 8.83 -21.92
N GLY A 68 26.08 8.30 -22.82
CA GLY A 68 26.35 6.87 -22.95
C GLY A 68 25.40 6.11 -23.88
N GLY A 69 24.51 6.81 -24.60
CA GLY A 69 23.69 6.21 -25.64
C GLY A 69 24.54 5.63 -26.77
N SER A 70 24.15 4.47 -27.29
CA SER A 70 24.79 3.86 -28.45
C SER A 70 23.79 3.09 -29.31
N TYR A 71 24.17 2.78 -30.56
CA TYR A 71 23.33 1.97 -31.44
C TYR A 71 23.67 0.48 -31.30
N ARG A 72 22.62 -0.36 -31.29
CA ARG A 72 22.74 -1.82 -31.43
C ARG A 72 21.94 -2.28 -32.64
N ASP A 73 22.56 -3.13 -33.47
CA ASP A 73 21.92 -3.70 -34.64
C ASP A 73 21.31 -5.07 -34.29
N SER A 74 20.05 -5.30 -34.64
CA SER A 74 19.38 -6.60 -34.49
C SER A 74 18.79 -7.07 -35.81
N ARG A 75 18.94 -8.37 -36.10
CA ARG A 75 18.36 -9.02 -37.29
C ARG A 75 16.84 -8.95 -37.34
N ARG A 76 16.17 -8.76 -36.19
CA ARG A 76 14.69 -8.77 -36.08
C ARG A 76 14.07 -7.38 -35.99
N PHE A 77 14.80 -6.40 -35.43
CA PHE A 77 14.25 -5.07 -35.11
C PHE A 77 15.01 -3.92 -35.76
N GLY A 78 16.02 -4.21 -36.59
CA GLY A 78 16.87 -3.20 -37.20
C GLY A 78 17.80 -2.54 -36.18
N ARG A 79 18.27 -1.34 -36.51
CA ARG A 79 19.14 -0.51 -35.66
C ARG A 79 18.30 0.22 -34.60
N TYR A 80 18.67 0.12 -33.34
CA TYR A 80 17.98 0.80 -32.24
C TYR A 80 18.95 1.34 -31.18
N ILE A 81 18.46 2.25 -30.35
CA ILE A 81 19.25 2.93 -29.32
C ILE A 81 19.24 2.11 -28.02
N VAL A 82 20.42 1.91 -27.46
CA VAL A 82 20.67 1.29 -26.15
C VAL A 82 21.36 2.28 -25.23
N TRP A 83 21.07 2.15 -23.93
CA TRP A 83 21.51 3.01 -22.86
C TRP A 83 22.15 2.18 -21.75
N PRO A 84 23.15 2.69 -21.03
CA PRO A 84 23.69 2.01 -19.86
C PRO A 84 22.63 1.91 -18.76
N SER A 85 22.60 0.80 -18.03
CA SER A 85 21.70 0.58 -16.88
C SER A 85 21.87 1.66 -15.80
N ALA A 86 23.08 2.22 -15.66
CA ALA A 86 23.39 3.34 -14.75
C ALA A 86 22.58 4.61 -15.04
N LEU A 87 22.07 4.78 -16.26
CA LEU A 87 21.24 5.93 -16.66
C LEU A 87 19.94 6.00 -15.84
N ALA A 88 19.48 4.88 -15.27
CA ALA A 88 18.34 4.84 -14.36
C ALA A 88 18.51 5.76 -13.14
N LYS A 89 19.75 5.99 -12.69
CA LYS A 89 20.08 6.86 -11.55
C LYS A 89 20.38 8.30 -11.96
N HIS A 90 20.22 8.63 -13.24
CA HIS A 90 20.52 9.97 -13.73
C HIS A 90 19.52 11.00 -13.17
N PRO A 91 19.95 12.19 -12.72
CA PRO A 91 19.07 13.19 -12.11
C PRO A 91 17.83 13.54 -12.94
N LEU A 92 17.94 13.48 -14.27
CA LEU A 92 16.81 13.72 -15.18
C LEU A 92 15.76 12.62 -15.12
N LEU A 93 16.15 11.35 -14.99
CA LEU A 93 15.20 10.25 -14.87
C LEU A 93 14.60 10.21 -13.46
N SER A 94 15.41 10.53 -12.43
CA SER A 94 14.90 10.73 -11.07
C SER A 94 13.88 11.89 -10.97
N ALA A 95 14.06 12.97 -11.75
CA ALA A 95 13.08 14.05 -11.83
C ALA A 95 11.77 13.64 -12.53
N ILE A 96 11.81 12.64 -13.41
CA ILE A 96 10.59 12.08 -14.03
C ILE A 96 9.85 11.19 -13.03
N GLU A 97 10.57 10.37 -12.25
CA GLU A 97 9.99 9.58 -11.15
C GLU A 97 9.35 10.50 -10.09
N SER A 98 10.00 11.61 -9.74
CA SER A 98 9.45 12.63 -8.84
C SER A 98 8.17 13.30 -9.40
N ASN A 99 8.10 13.50 -10.72
CA ASN A 99 6.89 13.98 -11.39
C ASN A 99 5.84 12.87 -11.61
N GLN A 100 6.15 11.62 -11.33
CA GLN A 100 5.22 10.51 -11.50
C GLN A 100 4.22 10.50 -10.35
N ARG A 101 2.95 10.59 -10.71
CA ARG A 101 1.87 10.48 -9.74
C ARG A 101 1.43 9.04 -9.60
N ILE A 102 1.29 8.59 -8.36
CA ILE A 102 0.88 7.24 -8.02
C ILE A 102 -0.52 7.25 -7.40
N THR A 103 -1.25 6.17 -7.62
CA THR A 103 -2.58 5.96 -7.00
C THR A 103 -2.45 5.06 -5.77
N ALA A 104 -3.51 4.94 -4.97
CA ALA A 104 -3.58 3.93 -3.91
C ALA A 104 -3.39 2.49 -4.44
N ALA A 105 -3.80 2.20 -5.68
CA ALA A 105 -3.55 0.90 -6.31
C ALA A 105 -2.06 0.68 -6.62
N SER A 106 -1.35 1.73 -7.03
CA SER A 106 0.10 1.70 -7.22
C SER A 106 0.85 1.58 -5.89
N LEU A 107 0.35 2.22 -4.83
CA LEU A 107 0.93 2.15 -3.48
C LEU A 107 1.00 0.73 -2.91
N ARG A 108 0.10 -0.16 -3.32
CA ARG A 108 0.13 -1.59 -2.96
C ARG A 108 1.46 -2.26 -3.29
N ARG A 109 2.20 -1.80 -4.31
CA ARG A 109 3.53 -2.36 -4.63
C ARG A 109 4.50 -2.24 -3.44
N PHE A 110 4.40 -1.16 -2.68
CA PHE A 110 5.21 -0.88 -1.50
C PHE A 110 4.63 -1.53 -0.24
N TYR A 111 3.32 -1.79 -0.22
CA TYR A 111 2.60 -2.43 0.88
C TYR A 111 1.81 -3.65 0.38
N PRO A 112 2.49 -4.77 0.04
CA PRO A 112 1.85 -5.91 -0.64
C PRO A 112 0.79 -6.62 0.21
N ALA A 113 0.90 -6.50 1.54
CA ALA A 113 -0.08 -7.04 2.49
C ALA A 113 -1.41 -6.28 2.49
N LEU A 114 -1.45 -5.06 1.95
CA LEU A 114 -2.64 -4.20 1.97
C LEU A 114 -3.36 -4.19 0.63
N HIS A 115 -4.69 -4.25 0.69
CA HIS A 115 -5.56 -4.04 -0.45
C HIS A 115 -5.70 -2.54 -0.76
N PRO A 116 -5.88 -2.10 -2.03
CA PRO A 116 -6.00 -0.67 -2.35
C PRO A 116 -7.14 0.05 -1.62
N ARG A 117 -8.21 -0.68 -1.26
CA ARG A 117 -9.30 -0.13 -0.44
C ARG A 117 -8.83 0.21 0.99
N GLN A 118 -8.03 -0.66 1.61
CA GLN A 118 -7.45 -0.42 2.92
C GLN A 118 -6.51 0.78 2.88
N ILE A 119 -5.64 0.87 1.87
CA ILE A 119 -4.75 2.04 1.68
C ILE A 119 -5.56 3.32 1.57
N ASN A 120 -6.62 3.33 0.76
CA ASN A 120 -7.46 4.52 0.63
C ASN A 120 -8.13 4.92 1.94
N ARG A 121 -8.62 3.94 2.72
CA ARG A 121 -9.22 4.18 4.03
C ARG A 121 -8.21 4.73 5.04
N SER A 122 -6.98 4.22 5.05
CA SER A 122 -5.90 4.77 5.88
C SER A 122 -5.54 6.20 5.48
N LEU A 123 -5.42 6.50 4.18
CA LEU A 123 -5.17 7.87 3.73
C LEU A 123 -6.32 8.82 4.11
N ALA A 124 -7.54 8.29 4.18
CA ALA A 124 -8.69 9.05 4.64
C ALA A 124 -8.70 9.26 6.16
N GLU A 125 -8.27 8.28 6.92
CA GLU A 125 -8.11 8.37 8.38
C GLU A 125 -7.03 9.40 8.77
N ILE A 126 -5.93 9.49 8.00
CA ILE A 126 -4.94 10.58 8.13
C ILE A 126 -5.54 11.96 7.76
N GLY A 127 -6.67 11.98 7.04
CA GLY A 127 -7.35 13.20 6.59
C GLY A 127 -6.85 13.75 5.27
N LEU A 128 -6.16 12.94 4.45
CA LEU A 128 -5.63 13.34 3.14
C LEU A 128 -6.66 13.27 2.02
N GLN A 129 -7.65 12.41 2.18
CA GLN A 129 -8.76 12.23 1.25
C GLN A 129 -10.03 11.88 2.03
N GLN A 130 -11.17 11.92 1.38
CA GLN A 130 -12.45 11.53 1.96
C GLN A 130 -13.27 10.73 0.96
N HIS A 131 -14.10 9.82 1.45
CA HIS A 131 -15.00 9.04 0.60
C HIS A 131 -16.37 9.73 0.51
N SER A 132 -16.88 9.91 -0.70
CA SER A 132 -18.22 10.43 -0.95
C SER A 132 -18.96 9.59 -2.00
N ILE A 133 -20.18 10.01 -2.34
CA ILE A 133 -20.97 9.34 -3.39
C ILE A 133 -20.30 9.41 -4.77
N LEU A 134 -19.37 10.36 -4.97
CA LEU A 134 -18.65 10.56 -6.22
C LEU A 134 -17.33 9.77 -6.26
N GLY A 135 -16.90 9.16 -5.14
CA GLY A 135 -15.62 8.44 -5.04
C GLY A 135 -14.70 9.04 -3.98
N TRP A 136 -13.40 9.04 -4.25
CA TRP A 136 -12.40 9.63 -3.36
C TRP A 136 -12.13 11.07 -3.73
N GLU A 137 -12.41 11.97 -2.79
CA GLU A 137 -12.20 13.41 -2.93
C GLU A 137 -11.00 13.88 -2.13
N LEU A 138 -10.27 14.83 -2.69
CA LEU A 138 -9.08 15.40 -2.07
C LEU A 138 -9.46 16.41 -0.98
N THR A 139 -8.84 16.29 0.20
CA THR A 139 -9.00 17.29 1.28
C THR A 139 -8.01 18.43 1.13
N GLU A 140 -8.18 19.49 1.93
CA GLU A 140 -7.21 20.60 1.96
C GLU A 140 -5.83 20.15 2.45
N LEU A 141 -5.78 19.27 3.46
CA LEU A 141 -4.51 18.68 3.93
C LEU A 141 -3.87 17.83 2.83
N GLY A 142 -4.67 17.02 2.13
CA GLY A 142 -4.20 16.25 1.00
C GLY A 142 -3.60 17.12 -0.10
N ARG A 143 -4.22 18.26 -0.40
CA ARG A 143 -3.69 19.22 -1.36
C ARG A 143 -2.35 19.81 -0.92
N GLN A 144 -2.17 20.09 0.36
CA GLN A 144 -0.89 20.56 0.92
C GLN A 144 0.22 19.51 0.77
N TRP A 145 -0.13 18.21 0.83
CA TRP A 145 0.79 17.10 0.59
C TRP A 145 0.97 16.79 -0.90
N GLY A 146 0.48 17.68 -1.78
CA GLY A 146 0.62 17.55 -3.22
C GLY A 146 -0.37 16.57 -3.85
N GLY A 147 -1.43 16.14 -3.18
CA GLY A 147 -2.48 15.34 -3.82
C GLY A 147 -3.15 16.08 -4.99
N GLN A 148 -3.60 15.34 -6.01
CA GLN A 148 -4.50 15.86 -7.06
C GLN A 148 -5.66 14.90 -7.26
N GLN A 149 -6.85 15.48 -7.39
CA GLN A 149 -8.06 14.76 -7.74
C GLN A 149 -8.20 14.66 -9.25
N ALA A 150 -8.63 13.50 -9.72
CA ALA A 150 -8.96 13.22 -11.11
C ALA A 150 -10.27 12.43 -11.18
N GLU A 151 -10.90 12.44 -12.35
CA GLU A 151 -12.13 11.70 -12.64
C GLU A 151 -11.80 10.53 -13.58
N SER A 152 -12.32 9.35 -13.28
CA SER A 152 -12.13 8.19 -14.15
C SER A 152 -13.02 8.32 -15.39
N GLU A 153 -12.43 8.29 -16.58
CA GLU A 153 -13.17 8.30 -17.85
C GLU A 153 -14.14 7.12 -17.99
N ASN A 154 -13.86 6.01 -17.33
CA ASN A 154 -14.65 4.78 -17.44
C ASN A 154 -15.86 4.75 -16.50
N SER A 155 -15.73 5.31 -15.29
CA SER A 155 -16.77 5.20 -14.25
C SER A 155 -17.36 6.54 -13.82
N GLY A 156 -16.75 7.67 -14.21
CA GLY A 156 -17.08 8.99 -13.68
C GLY A 156 -16.74 9.18 -12.21
N ALA A 157 -16.09 8.20 -11.57
CA ALA A 157 -15.75 8.27 -10.16
C ALA A 157 -14.46 9.09 -9.94
N PHE A 158 -14.48 9.92 -8.91
CA PHE A 158 -13.31 10.65 -8.44
C PHE A 158 -12.32 9.72 -7.75
N TYR A 159 -11.04 9.99 -8.01
CA TYR A 159 -9.91 9.35 -7.36
C TYR A 159 -8.79 10.36 -7.13
N VAL A 160 -7.92 10.05 -6.17
CA VAL A 160 -6.79 10.91 -5.81
C VAL A 160 -5.47 10.27 -6.24
N THR A 161 -4.56 11.10 -6.73
CA THR A 161 -3.19 10.77 -7.08
C THR A 161 -2.21 11.54 -6.21
N TRP A 162 -1.08 10.92 -5.91
CA TRP A 162 -0.08 11.43 -5.00
C TRP A 162 1.28 11.51 -5.69
N PRO A 163 2.15 12.46 -5.31
CA PRO A 163 3.56 12.43 -5.71
C PRO A 163 4.22 11.12 -5.24
N HIS A 164 5.27 10.67 -5.92
CA HIS A 164 5.96 9.43 -5.56
C HIS A 164 6.52 9.46 -4.14
N GLU A 165 6.93 10.64 -3.67
CA GLU A 165 7.54 10.89 -2.36
C GLU A 165 6.60 10.56 -1.19
N ILE A 166 5.29 10.41 -1.42
CA ILE A 166 4.36 10.00 -0.36
C ILE A 166 4.68 8.63 0.23
N VAL A 167 5.34 7.76 -0.56
CA VAL A 167 5.79 6.43 -0.10
C VAL A 167 6.80 6.56 1.03
N ASP A 168 7.62 7.61 0.99
CA ASP A 168 8.67 7.88 1.97
C ASP A 168 8.21 8.80 3.11
N HIS A 169 6.95 9.25 3.08
CA HIS A 169 6.44 10.14 4.09
C HIS A 169 6.29 9.39 5.44
N PRO A 170 6.94 9.86 6.53
CA PRO A 170 7.06 9.08 7.77
C PRO A 170 5.71 8.76 8.42
N VAL A 171 4.73 9.66 8.31
CA VAL A 171 3.37 9.42 8.83
C VAL A 171 2.65 8.34 8.01
N VAL A 172 2.80 8.35 6.68
CA VAL A 172 2.14 7.36 5.80
C VAL A 172 2.74 5.99 6.02
N GLN A 173 4.08 5.92 6.09
CA GLN A 173 4.78 4.69 6.42
C GLN A 173 4.33 4.13 7.77
N ARG A 174 4.30 4.96 8.81
CA ARG A 174 3.88 4.53 10.15
C ARG A 174 2.47 3.94 10.15
N GLU A 175 1.49 4.63 9.57
CA GLU A 175 0.10 4.16 9.62
C GLU A 175 -0.15 2.95 8.71
N LEU A 176 0.44 2.90 7.52
CA LEU A 176 0.30 1.74 6.64
C LEU A 176 1.06 0.51 7.18
N MET A 177 2.23 0.70 7.80
CA MET A 177 2.94 -0.40 8.47
C MET A 177 2.18 -0.90 9.69
N ARG A 178 1.57 -0.02 10.49
CA ARG A 178 0.70 -0.41 11.60
C ARG A 178 -0.43 -1.32 11.12
N LEU A 179 -1.09 -0.95 10.01
CA LEU A 179 -2.17 -1.75 9.45
C LEU A 179 -1.68 -3.08 8.87
N ALA A 180 -0.48 -3.10 8.28
CA ALA A 180 0.12 -4.30 7.70
C ALA A 180 0.68 -5.27 8.75
N ALA A 181 1.07 -4.78 9.93
CA ALA A 181 1.73 -5.57 10.96
C ALA A 181 0.83 -6.63 11.63
N GLY A 182 -0.49 -6.59 11.43
CA GLY A 182 -1.42 -7.50 12.09
C GLY A 182 -1.38 -7.36 13.63
N PRO A 183 -2.14 -8.19 14.37
CA PRO A 183 -2.00 -8.23 15.82
C PRO A 183 -0.57 -8.62 16.19
N PRO A 184 0.00 -8.06 17.29
CA PRO A 184 1.34 -8.43 17.73
C PRO A 184 1.42 -9.95 17.90
N GLU A 185 2.46 -10.56 17.35
CA GLU A 185 2.80 -11.94 17.71
C GLU A 185 2.95 -11.99 19.24
N PRO A 186 2.47 -13.07 19.89
CA PRO A 186 2.64 -13.22 21.33
C PRO A 186 4.11 -13.04 21.67
N PRO A 187 4.43 -12.36 22.79
CA PRO A 187 5.82 -12.08 23.15
C PRO A 187 6.63 -13.38 23.09
N GLN A 188 7.65 -13.44 22.23
CA GLN A 188 8.68 -14.45 22.35
C GLN A 188 9.22 -14.35 23.77
N GLU A 189 9.23 -15.47 24.49
CA GLU A 189 9.68 -15.56 25.88
C GLU A 189 10.96 -14.74 26.04
N ALA A 190 10.87 -13.71 26.88
CA ALA A 190 12.02 -12.91 27.23
C ALA A 190 13.16 -13.84 27.65
N PRO A 191 14.41 -13.60 27.23
CA PRO A 191 15.54 -14.38 27.72
C PRO A 191 15.54 -14.36 29.25
N PRO A 192 15.88 -15.48 29.91
CA PRO A 192 15.74 -15.60 31.35
C PRO A 192 16.45 -14.44 32.04
N ALA A 193 15.68 -13.73 32.86
CA ALA A 193 16.09 -12.52 33.55
C ALA A 193 17.40 -12.76 34.33
N GLY A 194 18.50 -12.18 33.83
CA GLY A 194 19.69 -11.95 34.63
C GLY A 194 19.39 -10.82 35.61
N GLU A 195 19.45 -11.16 36.90
CA GLU A 195 19.54 -10.30 38.09
C GLU A 195 18.75 -8.97 38.03
N GLY A 196 17.55 -9.02 38.59
CA GLY A 196 16.59 -7.93 38.62
C GLY A 196 17.04 -6.69 39.39
N ASP A 197 16.59 -5.55 38.89
CA ASP A 197 16.52 -4.30 39.64
C ASP A 197 15.37 -4.40 40.66
N LEU A 198 15.73 -4.54 41.94
CA LEU A 198 14.83 -4.67 43.09
C LEU A 198 14.03 -3.38 43.39
N PHE A 199 14.17 -2.32 42.59
CA PHE A 199 13.45 -1.06 42.75
C PHE A 199 12.59 -0.64 41.54
N ALA A 200 12.48 -1.47 40.50
CA ALA A 200 11.45 -1.26 39.50
C ALA A 200 10.08 -1.59 40.13
N ILE A 201 9.32 -0.56 40.47
CA ILE A 201 7.91 -0.67 40.83
C ILE A 201 7.22 -1.32 39.62
N ARG A 202 7.06 -2.63 39.70
CA ARG A 202 6.26 -3.41 38.77
C ARG A 202 4.82 -3.02 39.05
N ASP A 203 4.17 -2.39 38.08
CA ASP A 203 2.72 -2.24 37.99
C ASP A 203 2.03 -3.63 37.78
N GLU A 204 2.50 -4.67 38.47
CA GLU A 204 2.06 -6.06 38.34
C GLU A 204 0.83 -6.40 39.22
N GLU A 205 0.26 -5.43 39.94
CA GLU A 205 -0.95 -5.64 40.76
C GLU A 205 -2.16 -4.84 40.26
N ARG A 206 -2.46 -4.93 38.95
CA ARG A 206 -3.79 -4.60 38.41
C ARG A 206 -4.47 -5.90 37.96
N PRO A 207 -5.42 -6.46 38.74
CA PRO A 207 -6.17 -7.63 38.30
C PRO A 207 -7.05 -7.20 37.11
N GLY A 208 -6.60 -7.49 35.89
CA GLY A 208 -7.25 -7.04 34.65
C GLY A 208 -6.34 -6.91 33.43
N ALA A 209 -5.03 -7.08 33.54
CA ALA A 209 -4.12 -7.15 32.39
C ALA A 209 -4.26 -8.52 31.68
N ARG A 210 -5.44 -8.77 31.09
CA ARG A 210 -5.51 -9.61 29.89
C ARG A 210 -4.90 -8.75 28.79
N ASP A 211 -3.90 -9.28 28.10
CA ASP A 211 -3.32 -8.68 26.90
C ASP A 211 -4.48 -8.26 25.96
N GLY A 212 -4.77 -6.96 25.93
CA GLY A 212 -6.07 -6.46 25.51
C GLY A 212 -6.10 -6.24 24.01
N CYS A 213 -7.13 -6.76 23.34
CA CYS A 213 -7.42 -6.40 21.95
C CYS A 213 -7.95 -4.96 21.92
N GLU A 214 -7.08 -3.97 21.75
CA GLU A 214 -7.45 -2.56 21.62
C GLU A 214 -7.62 -2.19 20.14
N GLY A 215 -8.82 -1.73 19.77
CA GLY A 215 -9.10 -1.23 18.43
C GLY A 215 -8.47 0.14 18.20
N ILE A 216 -8.27 0.51 16.93
CA ILE A 216 -7.71 1.80 16.52
C ILE A 216 -8.56 2.97 17.05
N ASP A 217 -9.86 2.76 17.22
CA ASP A 217 -10.81 3.74 17.75
C ASP A 217 -10.85 3.84 19.29
N GLY A 218 -10.06 3.00 19.98
CA GLY A 218 -9.95 2.95 21.44
C GLY A 218 -10.90 1.97 22.14
N HIS A 219 -11.70 1.17 21.42
CA HIS A 219 -12.47 0.11 22.05
C HIS A 219 -11.56 -0.99 22.60
N ARG A 220 -11.90 -1.51 23.79
CA ARG A 220 -11.27 -2.70 24.39
C ARG A 220 -12.14 -3.92 24.13
N LEU A 221 -11.62 -4.87 23.38
CA LEU A 221 -12.36 -5.97 22.77
C LEU A 221 -11.97 -7.31 23.40
N GLU A 222 -12.85 -8.30 23.29
CA GLU A 222 -12.64 -9.61 23.92
C GLU A 222 -11.81 -10.54 23.04
N THR A 223 -11.91 -10.41 21.72
CA THR A 223 -11.24 -11.32 20.77
C THR A 223 -10.49 -10.61 19.64
N PRO A 224 -9.46 -11.24 19.05
CA PRO A 224 -8.77 -10.69 17.88
C PRO A 224 -9.68 -10.51 16.66
N LEU A 225 -10.71 -11.35 16.52
CA LEU A 225 -11.70 -11.21 15.44
C LEU A 225 -12.52 -9.93 15.63
N GLU A 226 -12.96 -9.65 16.85
CA GLU A 226 -13.64 -8.39 17.18
C GLU A 226 -12.74 -7.18 16.90
N GLN A 227 -11.44 -7.26 17.23
CA GLN A 227 -10.47 -6.20 16.91
C GLN A 227 -10.44 -5.89 15.42
N ARG A 228 -10.27 -6.92 14.58
CA ARG A 228 -10.24 -6.74 13.13
C ARG A 228 -11.55 -6.16 12.60
N VAL A 229 -12.69 -6.58 13.12
CA VAL A 229 -14.00 -6.05 12.74
C VAL A 229 -14.17 -4.60 13.19
N CYS A 230 -13.76 -4.26 14.41
CA CYS A 230 -13.79 -2.89 14.94
C CYS A 230 -12.94 -1.96 14.09
N ASP A 231 -11.69 -2.34 13.82
CA ASP A 231 -10.76 -1.58 13.00
C ASP A 231 -11.30 -1.40 11.58
N TRP A 232 -11.91 -2.45 11.02
CA TRP A 232 -12.54 -2.37 9.71
C TRP A 232 -13.71 -1.37 9.69
N LEU A 233 -14.60 -1.41 10.69
CA LEU A 233 -15.74 -0.49 10.81
C LEU A 233 -15.26 0.96 10.98
N TYR A 234 -14.24 1.18 11.79
CA TYR A 234 -13.62 2.49 12.00
C TYR A 234 -12.98 3.04 10.71
N LEU A 235 -12.15 2.24 10.03
CA LEU A 235 -11.49 2.64 8.79
C LEU A 235 -12.49 2.82 7.64
N ALA A 236 -13.62 2.12 7.66
CA ALA A 236 -14.75 2.36 6.76
C ALA A 236 -15.55 3.63 7.12
N GLN A 237 -15.18 4.35 8.18
CA GLN A 237 -15.84 5.56 8.69
C GLN A 237 -17.30 5.31 9.07
N LEU A 238 -17.60 4.09 9.54
CA LEU A 238 -18.92 3.70 10.00
C LEU A 238 -19.05 3.93 11.50
N ALA A 239 -20.01 4.77 11.89
CA ALA A 239 -20.39 4.90 13.29
C ALA A 239 -20.88 3.55 13.81
N HIS A 240 -20.26 3.06 14.88
CA HIS A 240 -20.60 1.79 15.49
C HIS A 240 -20.49 1.84 17.01
N ALA A 241 -21.19 0.93 17.68
CA ALA A 241 -21.16 0.77 19.13
C ALA A 241 -20.77 -0.67 19.47
N TYR A 242 -19.91 -0.84 20.48
CA TYR A 242 -19.50 -2.14 20.99
C TYR A 242 -20.42 -2.60 22.15
N ARG A 243 -20.73 -3.90 22.21
CA ARG A 243 -21.53 -4.56 23.28
C ARG A 243 -22.92 -3.95 23.46
N ARG A 244 -23.61 -3.68 22.35
CA ARG A 244 -24.94 -3.05 22.33
C ARG A 244 -26.03 -4.02 22.78
N ALA A 245 -26.81 -3.61 23.77
CA ALA A 245 -27.97 -4.38 24.22
C ALA A 245 -29.01 -4.56 23.09
N LEU A 246 -29.55 -5.77 22.98
CA LEU A 246 -30.67 -6.06 22.10
C LEU A 246 -31.95 -5.42 22.66
N PRO A 247 -32.94 -5.08 21.82
CA PRO A 247 -34.21 -4.49 22.26
C PRO A 247 -35.15 -5.57 22.83
N CYS A 248 -34.67 -6.32 23.84
CA CYS A 248 -35.41 -7.35 24.57
C CYS A 248 -35.21 -7.20 26.08
N GLU A 249 -36.06 -7.84 26.89
CA GLU A 249 -35.92 -7.85 28.35
C GLU A 249 -34.71 -8.66 28.83
N GLU A 250 -34.31 -9.67 28.06
CA GLU A 250 -33.13 -10.48 28.33
C GLU A 250 -31.86 -9.62 28.21
N PRO A 251 -30.84 -9.82 29.07
CA PRO A 251 -29.60 -9.04 29.09
C PRO A 251 -28.63 -9.46 27.95
N LEU A 252 -29.15 -9.64 26.74
CA LEU A 252 -28.39 -10.01 25.56
C LEU A 252 -27.75 -8.78 24.92
N ARG A 253 -26.51 -8.94 24.46
CA ARG A 253 -25.74 -7.88 23.80
C ARG A 253 -25.16 -8.42 22.49
N ALA A 254 -25.30 -7.68 21.41
CA ALA A 254 -24.58 -7.92 20.17
C ALA A 254 -23.14 -7.42 20.31
N ASP A 255 -22.23 -7.99 19.52
CA ASP A 255 -20.82 -7.61 19.60
C ASP A 255 -20.64 -6.18 19.05
N PHE A 256 -21.22 -5.88 17.88
CA PHE A 256 -21.32 -4.51 17.36
C PHE A 256 -22.73 -4.13 16.92
N TYR A 257 -22.98 -2.82 16.89
CA TYR A 257 -24.20 -2.23 16.34
C TYR A 257 -23.88 -1.00 15.50
N LEU A 258 -24.40 -0.97 14.28
CA LEU A 258 -24.32 0.17 13.36
C LEU A 258 -25.65 0.91 13.41
N PRO A 259 -25.70 2.14 13.96
CA PRO A 259 -26.91 2.96 13.95
C PRO A 259 -27.36 3.28 12.52
N GLN A 260 -26.40 3.44 11.60
CA GLN A 260 -26.69 3.54 10.18
C GLN A 260 -27.25 2.20 9.70
N GLY A 261 -28.55 2.18 9.39
CA GLY A 261 -29.23 0.96 8.97
C GLY A 261 -29.63 0.01 10.10
N GLY A 262 -29.37 0.33 11.36
CA GLY A 262 -29.80 -0.48 12.51
C GLY A 262 -29.38 -1.95 12.40
N VAL A 263 -28.11 -2.18 12.08
CA VAL A 263 -27.54 -3.51 11.83
C VAL A 263 -26.73 -3.97 13.04
N TYR A 264 -27.00 -5.18 13.51
CA TYR A 264 -26.23 -5.86 14.55
C TYR A 264 -25.17 -6.76 13.92
N ILE A 265 -24.00 -6.90 14.55
CA ILE A 265 -22.93 -7.77 14.06
C ILE A 265 -22.45 -8.65 15.22
N ASP A 266 -22.34 -9.94 14.97
CA ASP A 266 -21.84 -10.93 15.93
C ASP A 266 -20.62 -11.69 15.36
N CYS A 267 -19.57 -11.81 16.17
CA CYS A 267 -18.27 -12.39 15.81
C CYS A 267 -18.10 -13.80 16.36
N TRP A 268 -18.05 -14.81 15.50
CA TRP A 268 -17.91 -16.24 15.78
C TRP A 268 -16.45 -16.71 15.79
N SER A 269 -15.81 -16.59 16.95
CA SER A 269 -14.46 -17.11 17.22
C SER A 269 -14.46 -18.64 17.39
N GLU A 270 -13.35 -19.32 17.07
CA GLU A 270 -13.28 -20.81 17.05
C GLU A 270 -13.33 -21.46 18.44
N ASN A 271 -12.80 -20.80 19.48
CA ASN A 271 -12.67 -21.36 20.82
C ASN A 271 -13.72 -20.78 21.79
N LEU A 272 -14.99 -21.13 21.58
CA LEU A 272 -16.10 -20.66 22.42
C LEU A 272 -16.40 -21.64 23.56
N ALA A 273 -16.58 -21.11 24.77
CA ALA A 273 -17.08 -21.89 25.88
C ALA A 273 -18.55 -22.29 25.65
N ALA A 274 -18.99 -23.43 26.21
CA ALA A 274 -20.35 -23.93 26.02
C ALA A 274 -21.46 -22.93 26.45
N GLY A 275 -21.19 -22.10 27.46
CA GLY A 275 -22.11 -21.04 27.90
C GLY A 275 -22.25 -19.91 26.89
N GLU A 276 -21.18 -19.55 26.19
CA GLU A 276 -21.18 -18.51 25.16
C GLU A 276 -21.92 -18.96 23.90
N LEU A 277 -21.82 -20.26 23.57
CA LEU A 277 -22.57 -20.85 22.47
C LEU A 277 -24.09 -20.74 22.71
N SER A 278 -24.56 -21.03 23.92
CA SER A 278 -25.98 -20.92 24.29
C SER A 278 -26.47 -19.48 24.17
N ALA A 279 -25.72 -18.51 24.72
CA ALA A 279 -26.05 -17.10 24.63
C ALA A 279 -26.13 -16.62 23.16
N ARG A 280 -25.20 -17.07 22.31
CA ARG A 280 -25.16 -16.73 20.87
C ARG A 280 -26.32 -17.32 20.08
N LEU A 281 -26.69 -18.58 20.35
CA LEU A 281 -27.87 -19.19 19.76
C LEU A 281 -29.13 -18.43 20.17
N ARG A 282 -29.22 -18.01 21.44
CA ARG A 282 -30.33 -17.18 21.91
C ARG A 282 -30.37 -15.81 21.23
N ARG A 283 -29.23 -15.12 21.04
CA ARG A 283 -29.17 -13.86 20.26
C ARG A 283 -29.73 -14.06 18.86
N ARG A 284 -29.35 -15.15 18.18
CA ARG A 284 -29.82 -15.47 16.83
C ARG A 284 -31.32 -15.71 16.77
N GLU A 285 -31.89 -16.37 17.77
CA GLU A 285 -33.35 -16.52 17.90
C GLU A 285 -34.03 -15.16 18.05
N VAL A 286 -33.54 -14.32 18.97
CA VAL A 286 -34.10 -12.97 19.21
C VAL A 286 -34.02 -12.10 17.96
N TYR A 287 -32.93 -12.16 17.19
CA TYR A 287 -32.85 -11.44 15.90
C TYR A 287 -33.98 -11.86 14.95
N ARG A 288 -34.31 -13.15 14.89
CA ARG A 288 -35.39 -13.67 14.03
C ARG A 288 -36.77 -13.32 14.56
N GLU A 289 -36.99 -13.47 15.86
CA GLU A 289 -38.28 -13.16 16.53
C GLU A 289 -38.64 -11.68 16.36
N LEU A 290 -37.67 -10.78 16.53
CA LEU A 290 -37.86 -9.33 16.46
C LEU A 290 -37.64 -8.74 15.06
N GLY A 291 -37.26 -9.55 14.07
CA GLY A 291 -36.99 -9.09 12.71
C GLY A 291 -35.82 -8.11 12.60
N LEU A 292 -34.80 -8.27 13.45
CA LEU A 292 -33.63 -7.40 13.47
C LEU A 292 -32.67 -7.75 12.33
N ARG A 293 -32.02 -6.72 11.78
CA ARG A 293 -30.97 -6.89 10.77
C ARG A 293 -29.67 -7.28 11.46
N ALA A 294 -29.14 -8.45 11.15
CA ALA A 294 -27.91 -8.95 11.74
C ALA A 294 -26.95 -9.53 10.69
N ILE A 295 -25.64 -9.42 10.95
CA ILE A 295 -24.56 -10.04 10.19
C ILE A 295 -23.76 -10.92 11.16
N GLU A 296 -23.49 -12.16 10.76
CA GLU A 296 -22.63 -13.08 11.50
C GLU A 296 -21.28 -13.18 10.77
N ILE A 297 -20.18 -13.05 11.50
CA ILE A 297 -18.81 -13.14 10.96
C ILE A 297 -18.11 -14.31 11.62
N ASN A 298 -17.63 -15.28 10.85
CA ASN A 298 -16.89 -16.41 11.41
C ASN A 298 -15.40 -16.13 11.45
N ALA A 299 -14.66 -16.88 12.28
CA ALA A 299 -13.21 -16.77 12.39
C ALA A 299 -12.50 -16.91 11.03
N GLY A 300 -12.96 -17.84 10.19
CA GLY A 300 -12.42 -18.04 8.84
C GLY A 300 -12.68 -16.87 7.88
N ASP A 301 -13.65 -16.00 8.19
CA ASP A 301 -13.97 -14.82 7.39
C ASP A 301 -13.12 -13.59 7.79
N GLY A 302 -12.30 -13.71 8.84
CA GLY A 302 -11.54 -12.60 9.43
C GLY A 302 -10.50 -11.96 8.49
N ASP A 303 -10.06 -12.67 7.46
CA ASP A 303 -9.13 -12.15 6.44
C ASP A 303 -9.87 -11.59 5.20
N GLN A 304 -11.19 -11.82 5.10
CA GLN A 304 -12.03 -11.41 3.96
C GLN A 304 -13.16 -10.45 4.38
N LEU A 305 -12.93 -9.66 5.43
CA LEU A 305 -13.90 -8.71 5.96
C LEU A 305 -14.42 -7.73 4.90
N ASP A 306 -13.57 -7.29 3.96
CA ASP A 306 -14.00 -6.44 2.84
C ASP A 306 -15.09 -7.07 1.97
N GLU A 307 -15.11 -8.40 1.83
CA GLU A 307 -16.14 -9.10 1.07
C GLU A 307 -17.37 -9.38 1.93
N VAL A 308 -17.18 -9.90 3.14
CA VAL A 308 -18.28 -10.33 4.03
C VAL A 308 -19.05 -9.13 4.56
N LEU A 309 -18.37 -8.16 5.16
CA LEU A 309 -19.01 -6.94 5.65
C LEU A 309 -19.46 -6.05 4.49
N GLY A 310 -18.62 -5.90 3.45
CA GLY A 310 -18.98 -5.07 2.29
C GLY A 310 -20.26 -5.56 1.61
N ARG A 311 -20.41 -6.87 1.38
CA ARG A 311 -21.63 -7.45 0.79
C ARG A 311 -22.81 -7.42 1.76
N GLY A 312 -22.59 -7.78 3.02
CA GLY A 312 -23.64 -7.82 4.05
C GLY A 312 -24.25 -6.44 4.30
N LEU A 313 -23.42 -5.41 4.44
CA LEU A 313 -23.85 -4.03 4.65
C LEU A 313 -24.56 -3.46 3.40
N LEU A 314 -24.08 -3.81 2.20
CA LEU A 314 -24.73 -3.41 0.95
C LEU A 314 -26.15 -3.97 0.83
N ALA A 315 -26.38 -5.21 1.28
CA ALA A 315 -27.72 -5.81 1.32
C ALA A 315 -28.70 -5.03 2.22
N PHE A 316 -28.18 -4.29 3.20
CA PHE A 316 -28.96 -3.38 4.06
C PHE A 316 -28.97 -1.92 3.58
N GLY A 317 -28.42 -1.65 2.40
CA GLY A 317 -28.39 -0.31 1.78
C GLY A 317 -27.27 0.60 2.28
N ILE A 318 -26.30 0.06 3.03
CA ILE A 318 -25.14 0.79 3.55
C ILE A 318 -24.00 0.65 2.54
N ARG A 319 -23.44 1.77 2.08
CA ARG A 319 -22.30 1.81 1.14
C ARG A 319 -21.06 2.29 1.86
N CYS A 320 -19.96 1.55 1.74
CA CYS A 320 -18.69 1.74 2.44
C CYS A 320 -17.50 1.26 1.60
#